data_AF-A0A166SZF9-F1
#
_entry.id   AF-A0A166SZF9-F1
#
_cell.length_a   1.000
_cell.length_b   1.000
_cell.length_c   1.000
_cell.angle_alpha   90.00
_cell.angle_beta   90.00
_cell.angle_gamma   90.00
#
_symmetry.space_group_name_H-M   'P 1'
#
loop_
_entity.id
_entity.type
_entity.pdbx_description
1 polymer ?
#
loop_
_entity_poly.entity_id
_entity_poly.type
_entity_poly.pdbx_seq_one_letter_code
_entity_poly.pdbx_strand_id
1 'polypeptide(L)'
;MSLPSYVINFDELADAIKDYLQNGVKVDIGSITVPTDKIEDLLTQIRDKIQGVNYNDLIAALNALGVKLDALSGNLGISGVQKIYGEMLQIPATTGVYTIEFEVPEKGKITGITYSQSAWNFQDTWDLKAGDTTLFTGVRTKEYGENKFFNVFYPVAAGQKIDFMFNNVSGSSKILWVDFNILEDAV
;
A
#
# COMPACT_ATOMS: atom_id res chain seq x y z
N MET A 1 -13.86 26.19 -12.48
CA MET A 1 -12.80 25.61 -11.62
C MET A 1 -13.47 25.11 -10.35
N SER A 2 -13.66 23.79 -10.23
CA SER A 2 -14.15 23.17 -9.00
C SER A 2 -12.92 22.81 -8.17
N LEU A 3 -12.85 23.34 -6.94
CA LEU A 3 -11.84 22.93 -5.97
C LEU A 3 -12.19 21.51 -5.49
N PRO A 4 -11.21 20.60 -5.36
CA PRO A 4 -11.44 19.31 -4.73
C PRO A 4 -11.75 19.53 -3.24
N SER A 5 -12.93 19.12 -2.79
CA SER A 5 -13.27 19.06 -1.36
C SER A 5 -12.91 17.69 -0.82
N TYR A 6 -11.94 17.62 0.08
CA TYR A 6 -11.72 16.46 0.91
C TYR A 6 -12.90 16.33 1.88
N VAL A 7 -13.52 15.15 1.98
CA VAL A 7 -14.35 14.83 3.13
C VAL A 7 -13.39 14.57 4.28
N ILE A 8 -13.17 15.57 5.12
CA ILE A 8 -12.24 15.51 6.26
C ILE A 8 -12.88 14.82 7.47
N ASN A 9 -14.20 14.62 7.48
CA ASN A 9 -14.92 14.10 8.63
C ASN A 9 -15.96 13.03 8.26
N PHE A 10 -15.59 11.75 8.42
CA PHE A 10 -16.50 10.62 8.21
C PHE A 10 -17.63 10.56 9.24
N ASP A 11 -17.46 11.21 10.41
CA ASP A 11 -18.50 11.30 11.43
C ASP A 11 -19.67 12.18 10.97
N GLU A 12 -19.40 13.24 10.20
CA GLU A 12 -20.44 14.12 9.67
C GLU A 12 -21.28 13.43 8.57
N LEU A 13 -20.65 12.53 7.80
CA LEU A 13 -21.35 11.65 6.86
C LEU A 13 -22.18 10.59 7.61
N ALA A 14 -21.65 10.00 8.67
CA ALA A 14 -22.36 9.02 9.49
C ALA A 14 -23.57 9.64 10.20
N ASP A 15 -23.42 10.84 10.73
CA ASP A 15 -24.51 11.59 11.37
C ASP A 15 -25.57 12.01 10.35
N ALA A 16 -25.20 12.47 9.15
CA ALA A 16 -26.17 12.78 8.09
C ALA A 16 -26.99 11.55 7.65
N ILE A 17 -26.36 10.38 7.55
CA ILE A 17 -27.05 9.12 7.22
C ILE A 17 -27.95 8.66 8.37
N LYS A 18 -27.47 8.77 9.61
CA LYS A 18 -28.22 8.44 10.82
C LYS A 18 -29.46 9.32 10.98
N ASP A 19 -29.33 10.61 10.71
CA ASP A 19 -30.43 11.57 10.82
C ASP A 19 -31.50 11.34 9.74
N TYR A 20 -31.08 10.95 8.53
CA TYR A 20 -32.00 10.56 7.44
C TYR A 20 -32.77 9.27 7.78
N LEU A 21 -32.13 8.28 8.39
CA LEU A 21 -32.77 7.02 8.80
C LEU A 21 -33.66 7.16 10.04
N GLN A 22 -33.29 8.02 11.00
CA GLN A 22 -34.06 8.25 12.22
C GLN A 22 -35.30 9.12 11.99
N ASN A 23 -35.23 10.09 11.07
CA ASN A 23 -36.35 11.03 10.83
C ASN A 23 -37.14 10.75 9.54
N GLY A 24 -36.62 9.94 8.60
CA GLY A 24 -37.27 9.64 7.32
C GLY A 24 -38.40 8.61 7.38
N VAL A 25 -38.51 7.84 8.47
CA VAL A 25 -39.52 6.78 8.63
C VAL A 25 -40.34 6.99 9.90
N LYS A 26 -41.30 7.92 9.83
CA LYS A 26 -42.41 7.96 10.79
C LYS A 26 -43.53 7.06 10.28
N VAL A 27 -43.67 5.89 10.88
CA VAL A 27 -44.86 5.05 10.70
C VAL A 27 -45.62 5.07 12.02
N ASP A 28 -46.54 6.01 12.14
CA ASP A 28 -47.48 6.08 13.25
C ASP A 28 -48.65 5.13 12.94
N ILE A 29 -48.60 3.94 13.52
CA ILE A 29 -49.70 2.98 13.46
C ILE A 29 -50.35 3.01 14.84
N GLY A 30 -51.34 3.89 15.00
CA GLY A 30 -52.31 3.76 16.08
C GLY A 30 -52.94 2.35 16.08
N SER A 31 -53.70 2.01 17.11
CA SER A 31 -54.30 0.67 17.24
C SER A 31 -55.27 0.37 16.08
N ILE A 32 -54.76 -0.21 15.00
CA ILE A 32 -55.56 -0.68 13.88
C ILE A 32 -55.78 -2.17 14.11
N THR A 33 -57.00 -2.55 14.49
CA THR A 33 -57.47 -3.92 14.34
C THR A 33 -57.75 -4.13 12.85
N VAL A 34 -56.73 -4.58 12.10
CA VAL A 34 -56.85 -4.83 10.67
C VAL A 34 -57.48 -6.22 10.49
N PRO A 35 -58.62 -6.34 9.80
CA PRO A 35 -59.15 -7.65 9.44
C PRO A 35 -58.17 -8.34 8.48
N THR A 36 -57.93 -9.64 8.71
CA THR A 36 -56.84 -10.43 8.12
C THR A 36 -56.90 -10.50 6.59
N ASP A 37 -58.09 -10.34 6.02
CA ASP A 37 -58.37 -10.27 4.58
C ASP A 37 -57.70 -9.06 3.89
N LYS A 38 -57.56 -7.94 4.61
CA LYS A 38 -56.87 -6.75 4.09
C LYS A 38 -55.35 -6.81 4.23
N ILE A 39 -54.83 -7.63 5.14
CA ILE A 39 -53.39 -7.84 5.33
C ILE A 39 -52.82 -8.63 4.14
N GLU A 40 -53.51 -9.67 3.68
CA GLU A 40 -53.07 -10.45 2.51
C GLU A 40 -53.09 -9.62 1.22
N ASP A 41 -54.10 -8.76 1.05
CA ASP A 41 -54.19 -7.88 -0.10
C ASP A 41 -53.09 -6.80 -0.08
N LEU A 42 -52.81 -6.21 1.09
CA LEU A 42 -51.68 -5.29 1.28
C LEU A 42 -50.33 -5.97 1.06
N LEU A 43 -50.13 -7.19 1.55
CA LEU A 43 -48.90 -7.97 1.33
C LEU A 43 -48.73 -8.35 -0.12
N THR A 44 -49.82 -8.64 -0.83
CA THR A 44 -49.80 -8.93 -2.27
C THR A 44 -49.46 -7.67 -3.06
N GLN A 45 -50.06 -6.52 -2.72
CA GLN A 45 -49.72 -5.23 -3.33
C GLN A 45 -48.29 -4.76 -3.02
N ILE A 46 -47.77 -5.04 -1.83
CA ILE A 46 -46.36 -4.77 -1.48
C ILE A 46 -45.43 -5.69 -2.26
N ARG A 47 -45.75 -6.99 -2.35
CA ARG A 47 -45.01 -7.97 -3.16
C ARG A 47 -45.00 -7.56 -4.63
N ASP A 48 -46.14 -7.15 -5.17
CA ASP A 48 -46.29 -6.73 -6.57
C ASP A 48 -45.62 -5.38 -6.87
N LYS A 49 -45.58 -4.46 -5.91
CA LYS A 49 -44.83 -3.19 -6.03
C LYS A 49 -43.32 -3.34 -5.83
N ILE A 50 -42.86 -4.44 -5.20
CA ILE A 50 -41.43 -4.79 -5.09
C ILE A 50 -40.96 -5.58 -6.34
N GLN A 51 -41.86 -5.95 -7.26
CA GLN A 51 -41.46 -6.57 -8.52
C GLN A 51 -40.67 -5.58 -9.38
N GLY A 52 -39.38 -5.90 -9.60
CA GLY A 52 -38.45 -5.10 -10.39
C GLY A 52 -37.02 -5.15 -9.88
N VAL A 53 -36.81 -5.52 -8.61
CA VAL A 53 -35.46 -5.81 -8.11
C VAL A 53 -35.14 -7.27 -8.38
N ASN A 54 -34.45 -7.54 -9.48
CA ASN A 54 -33.88 -8.85 -9.74
C ASN A 54 -32.81 -9.13 -8.68
N TYR A 55 -33.16 -9.94 -7.68
CA TYR A 55 -32.26 -10.29 -6.58
C TYR A 55 -30.94 -10.89 -7.07
N ASN A 56 -30.92 -11.53 -8.24
CA ASN A 56 -29.69 -12.04 -8.85
C ASN A 56 -28.77 -10.89 -9.32
N ASP A 57 -29.34 -9.81 -9.84
CA ASP A 57 -28.56 -8.62 -10.25
C ASP A 57 -28.01 -7.89 -9.02
N LEU A 58 -28.76 -7.86 -7.92
CA LEU A 58 -28.29 -7.32 -6.64
C LEU A 58 -27.14 -8.16 -6.07
N ILE A 59 -27.27 -9.49 -6.07
CA ILE A 59 -26.20 -10.39 -5.64
C ILE A 59 -24.97 -10.24 -6.54
N ALA A 60 -25.16 -10.14 -7.86
CA ALA A 60 -24.06 -9.92 -8.80
C ALA A 60 -23.35 -8.58 -8.55
N ALA A 61 -24.11 -7.50 -8.30
CA ALA A 61 -23.55 -6.20 -7.96
C ALA A 61 -22.79 -6.21 -6.63
N LEU A 62 -23.32 -6.90 -5.61
CA LEU A 62 -22.64 -7.06 -4.31
C LEU A 62 -21.36 -7.89 -4.43
N ASN A 63 -21.37 -8.97 -5.20
CA ASN A 63 -20.16 -9.76 -5.46
C ASN A 63 -19.13 -8.96 -6.25
N ALA A 64 -19.55 -8.19 -7.26
CA ALA A 64 -18.66 -7.31 -8.03
C ALA A 64 -18.09 -6.19 -7.15
N LEU A 65 -18.87 -5.67 -6.20
CA LEU A 65 -18.40 -4.71 -5.21
C LEU A 65 -17.40 -5.36 -4.24
N GLY A 66 -17.67 -6.57 -3.76
CA GLY A 66 -16.75 -7.34 -2.91
C GLY A 66 -15.41 -7.57 -3.59
N VAL A 67 -15.40 -8.04 -4.85
CA VAL A 67 -14.17 -8.20 -5.64
C VAL A 67 -13.43 -6.88 -5.83
N LYS A 68 -14.15 -5.77 -6.05
CA LYS A 68 -13.52 -4.44 -6.16
C LYS A 68 -12.97 -3.96 -4.82
N LEU A 69 -13.63 -4.28 -3.70
CA LEU A 69 -13.19 -3.93 -2.36
C LEU A 69 -11.98 -4.79 -1.94
N ASP A 70 -11.93 -6.06 -2.33
CA ASP A 70 -10.77 -6.94 -2.16
C ASP A 70 -9.59 -6.50 -3.04
N ALA A 71 -9.87 -6.04 -4.26
CA ALA A 71 -8.84 -5.42 -5.10
C ALA A 71 -8.37 -4.08 -4.53
N LEU A 72 -9.27 -3.30 -3.91
CA LEU A 72 -8.90 -2.06 -3.21
C LEU A 72 -8.14 -2.36 -1.92
N SER A 73 -8.49 -3.39 -1.16
CA SER A 73 -7.77 -3.81 0.04
C SER A 73 -6.42 -4.44 -0.30
N GLY A 74 -6.29 -5.11 -1.45
CA GLY A 74 -4.99 -5.52 -2.00
C GLY A 74 -4.13 -4.34 -2.47
N ASN A 75 -4.75 -3.27 -2.98
CA ASN A 75 -4.05 -2.02 -3.36
C ASN A 75 -3.79 -1.07 -2.18
N LEU A 76 -4.54 -1.18 -1.08
CA LEU A 76 -4.31 -0.49 0.22
C LEU A 76 -3.47 -1.37 1.17
N GLY A 77 -3.30 -2.64 0.85
CA GLY A 77 -2.78 -3.72 1.68
C GLY A 77 -1.28 -3.84 1.59
N ILE A 78 -0.59 -2.87 2.17
CA ILE A 78 0.78 -3.07 2.62
C ILE A 78 0.70 -3.93 3.89
N SER A 79 0.35 -5.20 3.74
CA SER A 79 0.32 -6.19 4.83
C SER A 79 1.62 -6.98 4.79
N GLY A 80 2.26 -7.11 5.95
CA GLY A 80 3.57 -7.72 6.06
C GLY A 80 4.32 -7.27 7.30
N VAL A 81 5.51 -7.82 7.49
CA VAL A 81 6.43 -7.40 8.56
C VAL A 81 7.57 -6.62 7.94
N GLN A 82 7.72 -5.36 8.35
CA GLN A 82 8.88 -4.56 7.97
C GLN A 82 10.11 -5.09 8.71
N LYS A 83 11.10 -5.55 7.95
CA LYS A 83 12.42 -5.94 8.44
C LYS A 83 13.49 -5.06 7.82
N ILE A 84 14.62 -5.00 8.51
CA ILE A 84 15.78 -4.21 8.11
C ILE A 84 16.99 -5.14 8.17
N TYR A 85 17.69 -5.24 7.04
CA TYR A 85 18.88 -6.07 6.89
C TYR A 85 20.08 -5.16 6.66
N GLY A 86 20.96 -5.08 7.65
CA GLY A 86 22.14 -4.23 7.62
C GLY A 86 23.38 -4.99 7.14
N GLU A 87 24.10 -4.39 6.20
CA GLU A 87 25.33 -4.90 5.61
C GLU A 87 26.46 -3.86 5.69
N MET A 88 27.70 -4.34 5.70
CA MET A 88 28.89 -3.50 5.77
C MET A 88 29.94 -3.93 4.76
N LEU A 89 30.57 -2.96 4.10
CA LEU A 89 31.66 -3.19 3.16
C LEU A 89 32.82 -2.22 3.40
N GLN A 90 34.02 -2.76 3.49
CA GLN A 90 35.24 -1.96 3.53
C GLN A 90 35.73 -1.71 2.11
N ILE A 91 35.84 -0.44 1.74
CA ILE A 91 36.30 0.01 0.43
C ILE A 91 37.78 0.39 0.54
N PRO A 92 38.68 -0.24 -0.22
CA PRO A 92 40.08 0.12 -0.23
C PRO A 92 40.31 1.48 -0.92
N ALA A 93 41.50 2.05 -0.72
CA ALA A 93 41.91 3.30 -1.37
C ALA A 93 42.29 3.07 -2.85
N THR A 94 41.33 2.62 -3.67
CA THR A 94 41.50 2.36 -5.09
C THR A 94 40.18 2.60 -5.82
N THR A 95 40.26 3.17 -7.03
CA THR A 95 39.08 3.39 -7.86
C THR A 95 38.47 2.05 -8.26
N GLY A 96 37.13 1.99 -8.33
CA GLY A 96 36.44 0.77 -8.69
C GLY A 96 34.96 0.78 -8.30
N VAL A 97 34.29 -0.30 -8.67
CA VAL A 97 32.93 -0.59 -8.24
C VAL A 97 32.98 -1.71 -7.21
N TYR A 98 32.32 -1.48 -6.09
CA TYR A 98 32.31 -2.40 -4.96
C TYR A 98 30.86 -2.70 -4.60
N THR A 99 30.51 -3.99 -4.57
CA THR A 99 29.11 -4.41 -4.46
C THR A 99 28.85 -5.08 -3.12
N ILE A 100 27.79 -4.64 -2.45
CA ILE A 100 27.11 -5.43 -1.42
C ILE A 100 25.99 -6.18 -2.11
N GLU A 101 26.05 -7.51 -2.07
CA GLU A 101 25.02 -8.40 -2.60
C GLU A 101 24.17 -8.90 -1.43
N PHE A 102 22.89 -8.56 -1.43
CA PHE A 102 21.92 -9.01 -0.43
C PHE A 102 20.94 -10.00 -1.06
N GLU A 103 20.85 -11.20 -0.52
CA GLU A 103 19.87 -12.20 -0.92
C GLU A 103 18.60 -12.07 -0.09
N VAL A 104 17.47 -11.80 -0.77
CA VAL A 104 16.17 -11.58 -0.14
C VAL A 104 15.69 -12.87 0.57
N PRO A 105 15.54 -12.89 1.91
CA PRO A 105 15.20 -14.12 2.63
C PRO A 105 13.80 -14.64 2.31
N GLU A 106 12.84 -13.72 2.18
CA GLU A 106 11.43 -14.02 1.98
C GLU A 106 10.83 -13.09 0.93
N LYS A 107 9.81 -13.58 0.22
CA LYS A 107 9.09 -12.77 -0.78
C LYS A 107 8.52 -11.53 -0.11
N GLY A 108 8.67 -10.38 -0.77
CA GLY A 108 8.23 -9.12 -0.21
C GLY A 108 8.44 -7.96 -1.15
N LYS A 109 8.69 -6.77 -0.57
CA LYS A 109 8.87 -5.53 -1.31
C LYS A 109 9.98 -4.68 -0.69
N ILE A 110 10.83 -4.10 -1.53
CA ILE A 110 11.79 -3.08 -1.11
C ILE A 110 11.02 -1.81 -0.82
N THR A 111 11.12 -1.33 0.42
CA THR A 111 10.43 -0.11 0.87
C THR A 111 11.38 1.07 0.99
N GLY A 112 12.67 0.81 1.17
CA GLY A 112 13.71 1.83 1.20
C GLY A 112 15.11 1.27 1.28
N ILE A 113 16.08 2.12 0.99
CA ILE A 113 17.51 1.84 1.20
C ILE A 113 18.07 2.94 2.09
N THR A 114 18.62 2.56 3.24
CA THR A 114 19.42 3.48 4.07
C THR A 114 20.88 3.21 3.79
N TYR A 115 21.69 4.25 3.65
CA TYR A 115 23.14 4.07 3.55
C TYR A 115 23.89 5.17 4.29
N SER A 116 25.10 4.84 4.73
CA SER A 116 26.05 5.78 5.33
C SER A 116 27.47 5.36 5.03
N GLN A 117 28.43 6.26 5.24
CA GLN A 117 29.84 6.00 4.97
C GLN A 117 30.75 6.73 5.97
N SER A 118 31.92 6.16 6.26
CA SER A 118 32.86 6.71 7.24
C SER A 118 33.61 7.94 6.72
N ALA A 119 33.70 8.11 5.40
CA ALA A 119 34.34 9.24 4.74
C ALA A 119 33.64 9.53 3.41
N TRP A 120 33.41 10.82 3.13
CA TRP A 120 32.69 11.28 1.95
C TRP A 120 33.62 11.86 0.88
N ASN A 121 33.24 11.65 -0.38
CA ASN A 121 33.76 12.41 -1.50
C ASN A 121 32.65 12.66 -2.53
N PHE A 122 32.55 13.90 -3.01
CA PHE A 122 31.50 14.36 -3.92
C PHE A 122 31.48 13.67 -5.30
N GLN A 123 32.58 13.01 -5.67
CA GLN A 123 32.71 12.27 -6.93
C GLN A 123 32.06 10.89 -6.87
N ASP A 124 31.91 10.32 -5.68
CA ASP A 124 31.40 8.96 -5.52
C ASP A 124 29.88 8.91 -5.70
N THR A 125 29.42 7.79 -6.24
CA THR A 125 28.01 7.50 -6.48
C THR A 125 27.68 6.07 -6.09
N TRP A 126 26.40 5.73 -6.09
CA TRP A 126 25.98 4.35 -6.00
C TRP A 126 24.76 4.08 -6.89
N ASP A 127 24.65 2.82 -7.28
CA ASP A 127 23.56 2.26 -8.05
C ASP A 127 22.86 1.17 -7.23
N LEU A 128 21.59 0.91 -7.53
CA LEU A 128 20.83 -0.19 -6.94
C LEU A 128 20.25 -1.04 -8.04
N LYS A 129 20.52 -2.35 -8.00
CA LYS A 129 19.95 -3.33 -8.91
C LYS A 129 19.17 -4.38 -8.12
N ALA A 130 18.04 -4.83 -8.64
CA ALA A 130 17.30 -5.97 -8.11
C ALA A 130 17.09 -6.98 -9.24
N GLY A 131 17.83 -8.09 -9.22
CA GLY A 131 17.92 -9.01 -10.36
C GLY A 131 18.52 -8.32 -11.58
N ASP A 132 17.77 -8.25 -12.68
CA ASP A 132 18.19 -7.58 -13.92
C ASP A 132 17.76 -6.11 -14.02
N THR A 133 16.91 -5.64 -13.11
CA THR A 133 16.37 -4.28 -13.14
C THR A 133 17.24 -3.33 -12.33
N THR A 134 17.71 -2.25 -12.96
CA THR A 134 18.32 -1.12 -12.26
C THR A 134 17.25 -0.18 -11.70
N LEU A 135 17.21 -0.01 -10.39
CA LEU A 135 16.25 0.83 -9.68
C LEU A 135 16.78 2.25 -9.49
N PHE A 136 18.07 2.38 -9.15
CA PHE A 136 18.74 3.67 -8.97
C PHE A 136 20.04 3.70 -9.78
N THR A 137 20.34 4.87 -10.36
CA THR A 137 21.54 5.10 -11.16
C THR A 137 22.20 6.42 -10.75
N GLY A 138 23.51 6.37 -10.49
CA GLY A 138 24.38 7.50 -10.25
C GLY A 138 24.00 8.34 -9.02
N VAL A 139 23.42 7.72 -7.98
CA VAL A 139 23.00 8.46 -6.79
C VAL A 139 24.24 8.97 -6.06
N ARG A 140 24.39 10.29 -5.99
CA ARG A 140 25.55 10.92 -5.33
C ARG A 140 25.56 10.62 -3.84
N THR A 141 26.72 10.36 -3.29
CA THR A 141 26.88 10.23 -1.83
C THR A 141 26.91 11.59 -1.15
N LYS A 142 26.52 11.64 0.13
CA LYS A 142 26.53 12.85 0.98
C LYS A 142 27.42 12.59 2.20
N GLU A 143 27.72 13.66 2.93
CA GLU A 143 28.52 13.58 4.15
C GLU A 143 27.75 12.94 5.33
N TYR A 144 26.42 12.91 5.25
CA TYR A 144 25.55 12.27 6.23
C TYR A 144 24.82 11.07 5.60
N GLY A 145 24.40 10.14 6.46
CA GLY A 145 23.60 8.99 6.05
C GLY A 145 22.25 9.41 5.49
N GLU A 146 21.80 8.74 4.44
CA GLU A 146 20.52 9.03 3.78
C GLU A 146 19.64 7.79 3.73
N ASN A 147 18.33 8.00 3.81
CA ASN A 147 17.33 7.00 3.44
C ASN A 147 16.68 7.41 2.10
N LYS A 148 16.60 6.46 1.16
CA LYS A 148 15.83 6.57 -0.08
C LYS A 148 14.54 5.78 0.06
N PHE A 149 13.43 6.49 0.18
CA PHE A 149 12.09 5.91 0.21
C PHE A 149 11.60 5.60 -1.20
N PHE A 150 10.89 4.48 -1.33
CA PHE A 150 10.17 4.13 -2.55
C PHE A 150 8.73 4.66 -2.44
N ASN A 151 8.34 5.57 -3.32
CA ASN A 151 6.94 6.05 -3.40
C ASN A 151 5.98 4.92 -3.79
N VAL A 152 6.48 3.96 -4.56
CA VAL A 152 5.81 2.70 -4.88
C VAL A 152 6.83 1.60 -4.61
N PHE A 153 6.51 0.70 -3.68
CA PHE A 153 7.44 -0.34 -3.26
C PHE A 153 7.76 -1.30 -4.40
N TYR A 154 9.02 -1.72 -4.49
CA TYR A 154 9.48 -2.60 -5.56
C TYR A 154 9.35 -4.07 -5.13
N PRO A 155 8.57 -4.91 -5.82
CA PRO A 155 8.38 -6.31 -5.44
C PRO A 155 9.65 -7.13 -5.66
N VAL A 156 9.93 -8.06 -4.74
CA VAL A 156 11.05 -8.98 -4.80
C VAL A 156 10.63 -10.40 -4.40
N ALA A 157 11.24 -11.40 -5.03
CA ALA A 157 11.05 -12.80 -4.69
C ALA A 157 12.06 -13.26 -3.62
N ALA A 158 11.73 -14.32 -2.88
CA ALA A 158 12.71 -15.01 -2.04
C ALA A 158 13.87 -15.53 -2.88
N GLY A 159 15.11 -15.40 -2.39
CA GLY A 159 16.35 -15.74 -3.10
C GLY A 159 16.76 -14.72 -4.18
N GLN A 160 15.97 -13.68 -4.43
CA GLN A 160 16.37 -12.64 -5.38
C GLN A 160 17.51 -11.80 -4.81
N LYS A 161 18.53 -11.53 -5.64
CA LYS A 161 19.65 -10.66 -5.27
C LYS A 161 19.33 -9.20 -5.48
N ILE A 162 19.67 -8.38 -4.48
CA ILE A 162 19.68 -6.93 -4.53
C ILE A 162 21.13 -6.49 -4.40
N ASP A 163 21.64 -5.83 -5.44
CA ASP A 163 23.02 -5.35 -5.51
C ASP A 163 23.04 -3.86 -5.22
N PHE A 164 23.70 -3.48 -4.12
CA PHE A 164 24.10 -2.10 -3.87
C PHE A 164 25.51 -1.90 -4.40
N MET A 165 25.65 -1.15 -5.50
CA MET A 165 26.92 -0.98 -6.20
C MET A 165 27.49 0.39 -5.88
N PHE A 166 28.57 0.44 -5.10
CA PHE A 166 29.26 1.68 -4.76
C PHE A 166 30.36 1.99 -5.77
N ASN A 167 30.22 3.12 -6.46
CA ASN A 167 31.15 3.62 -7.46
C ASN A 167 32.17 4.55 -6.78
N ASN A 168 33.32 4.01 -6.36
CA ASN A 168 34.39 4.74 -5.69
C ASN A 168 35.26 5.51 -6.69
N VAL A 169 34.70 6.53 -7.34
CA VAL A 169 35.39 7.35 -8.34
C VAL A 169 36.56 8.12 -7.73
N SER A 170 36.43 8.52 -6.46
CA SER A 170 37.48 9.24 -5.74
C SER A 170 38.71 8.41 -5.40
N GLY A 171 38.58 7.08 -5.36
CA GLY A 171 39.63 6.17 -4.93
C GLY A 171 40.02 6.30 -3.45
N SER A 172 39.21 6.96 -2.62
CA SER A 172 39.47 7.05 -1.18
C SER A 172 38.96 5.80 -0.44
N SER A 173 39.65 5.41 0.63
CA SER A 173 39.19 4.34 1.51
C SER A 173 38.05 4.81 2.40
N LYS A 174 37.06 3.94 2.62
CA LYS A 174 35.94 4.19 3.53
C LYS A 174 35.28 2.89 3.95
N ILE A 175 34.50 2.94 5.01
CA ILE A 175 33.56 1.90 5.39
C ILE A 175 32.17 2.34 4.92
N LEU A 176 31.47 1.47 4.21
CA LEU A 176 30.12 1.66 3.74
C LEU A 176 29.17 0.81 4.59
N TRP A 177 28.06 1.38 5.01
CA TRP A 177 26.96 0.67 5.66
C TRP A 177 25.69 0.84 4.83
N VAL A 178 24.96 -0.23 4.62
CA VAL A 178 23.71 -0.23 3.85
C VAL A 178 22.67 -1.05 4.60
N ASP A 179 21.50 -0.46 4.84
CA ASP A 179 20.34 -1.16 5.36
C ASP A 179 19.30 -1.33 4.26
N PHE A 180 18.98 -2.59 3.94
CA PHE A 180 17.91 -2.97 3.04
C PHE A 180 16.60 -3.06 3.83
N ASN A 181 15.68 -2.13 3.57
CA ASN A 181 14.36 -2.13 4.21
C ASN A 181 13.42 -2.96 3.34
N ILE A 182 13.03 -4.14 3.86
CA ILE A 182 12.15 -5.09 3.18
C ILE A 182 10.86 -5.24 3.97
N LEU A 183 9.73 -5.05 3.30
CA LEU A 183 8.43 -5.47 3.82
C LEU A 183 8.18 -6.88 3.31
N GLU A 184 8.31 -7.86 4.19
CA GLU A 184 8.03 -9.26 3.89
C GLU A 184 6.53 -9.50 3.89
N ASP A 185 6.02 -10.20 2.87
CA ASP A 185 4.59 -10.51 2.77
C ASP A 185 4.16 -11.34 4.01
N ALA A 186 2.95 -11.13 4.50
CA ALA A 186 2.41 -11.93 5.60
C ALA A 186 2.23 -13.40 5.15
N VAL A 187 2.69 -14.34 5.97
CA VAL A 187 2.54 -15.81 5.76
C VAL A 187 1.07 -16.22 5.86
#